data_AF-A0A7S2KSS8-F1
#
_entry.id   AF-A0A7S2KSS8-F1
#
_cell.length_a   1.000
_cell.length_b   1.000
_cell.length_c   1.000
_cell.angle_alpha   90.00
_cell.angle_beta   90.00
_cell.angle_gamma   90.00
#
_symmetry.space_group_name_H-M   'P 1'
#
loop_
_entity.id
_entity.type
_entity.pdbx_description
1 polymer ?
#
loop_
_entity_poly.entity_id
_entity_poly.type
_entity_poly.pdbx_seq_one_letter_code
_entity_poly.pdbx_strand_id
1 'polypeptide(L)'
;MLAKDYEPTQVFAAGLISRGGAMAFVCHDDRQNLKFFQYAPADAEARGGNKLVCRADVHIGSQTTALQSHWCQSSLLFNSCTMPSTLAALKQQDILFGRLEDDQRFAVTFGTTDGSVGSIISLSEPVFWRLTALQSVMSNALESNCALSHRAWRLFRRSTSRGGGRSKDPKKGK
;
A
#
# COMPACT_ATOMS: atom_id res chain seq x y z
N MET A 1 2.71 -3.16 24.73
CA MET A 1 2.92 -3.21 23.27
C MET A 1 1.69 -3.89 22.67
N LEU A 2 0.98 -3.23 21.74
CA LEU A 2 -0.31 -3.72 21.22
C LEU A 2 -0.14 -4.85 20.20
N ALA A 3 0.64 -4.61 19.16
CA ALA A 3 1.02 -5.60 18.15
C ALA A 3 2.34 -5.18 17.48
N LYS A 4 3.01 -6.12 16.82
CA LYS A 4 4.18 -5.82 15.96
C LYS A 4 4.25 -6.75 14.76
N ASP A 5 4.99 -6.37 13.73
CA ASP A 5 5.47 -7.33 12.76
C ASP A 5 6.67 -8.10 13.33
N TYR A 6 6.75 -9.39 13.01
CA TYR A 6 7.84 -10.27 13.45
C TYR A 6 8.84 -10.56 12.33
N GLU A 7 8.53 -10.17 11.09
CA GLU A 7 9.47 -10.29 9.98
C GLU A 7 10.56 -9.21 10.11
N PRO A 8 11.85 -9.60 10.17
CA PRO A 8 12.93 -8.62 10.24
C PRO A 8 12.98 -7.82 8.94
N THR A 9 12.64 -6.54 9.01
CA THR A 9 12.64 -5.62 7.87
C THR A 9 13.31 -4.32 8.28
N GLN A 10 14.23 -3.82 7.45
CA GLN A 10 14.82 -2.51 7.67
C GLN A 10 13.86 -1.45 7.13
N VAL A 11 13.26 -0.68 8.04
CA VAL A 11 12.28 0.35 7.70
C VAL A 11 12.98 1.69 7.53
N PHE A 12 12.83 2.32 6.36
CA PHE A 12 13.34 3.65 6.06
C PHE A 12 12.34 4.75 6.39
N ALA A 13 11.06 4.49 6.20
CA ALA A 13 9.99 5.43 6.49
C ALA A 13 8.71 4.68 6.89
N ALA A 14 7.91 5.31 7.74
CA ALA A 14 6.60 4.80 8.14
C ALA A 14 5.57 5.93 8.13
N GLY A 15 4.32 5.60 7.85
CA GLY A 15 3.21 6.54 7.80
C GLY A 15 1.89 5.85 8.14
N LEU A 16 0.81 6.64 8.09
CA LEU A 16 -0.55 6.19 8.38
C LEU A 16 -1.47 6.48 7.20
N ILE A 17 -2.29 5.50 6.84
CA ILE A 17 -3.36 5.67 5.87
C ILE A 17 -4.67 5.23 6.51
N SER A 18 -5.76 5.93 6.23
CA SER A 18 -7.08 5.57 6.76
C SER A 18 -8.18 5.82 5.77
N ARG A 19 -9.31 5.13 5.98
CA ARG A 19 -10.58 5.44 5.37
C ARG A 19 -11.70 5.05 6.32
N GLY A 20 -12.56 6.01 6.69
CA GLY A 20 -13.62 5.76 7.67
C GLY A 20 -13.03 5.16 8.96
N GLY A 21 -13.62 4.07 9.45
CA GLY A 21 -13.11 3.35 10.62
C GLY A 21 -11.88 2.46 10.40
N ALA A 22 -11.45 2.26 9.14
CA ALA A 22 -10.30 1.42 8.82
C ALA A 22 -9.00 2.24 8.77
N MET A 23 -7.95 1.70 9.37
CA MET A 23 -6.63 2.34 9.46
C MET A 23 -5.53 1.30 9.20
N ALA A 24 -4.49 1.69 8.48
CA ALA A 24 -3.32 0.88 8.24
C ALA A 24 -2.03 1.70 8.40
N PHE A 25 -0.99 1.04 8.91
CA PHE A 25 0.37 1.54 8.92
C PHE A 25 1.01 1.23 7.59
N VAL A 26 1.66 2.22 6.98
CA VAL A 26 2.45 2.05 5.77
C VAL A 26 3.91 2.01 6.20
N CYS A 27 4.68 1.04 5.73
CA CYS A 27 6.13 1.05 5.90
C CYS A 27 6.83 0.97 4.55
N HIS A 28 7.95 1.65 4.43
CA HIS A 28 8.85 1.56 3.31
C HIS A 28 10.15 0.87 3.72
N ASP A 29 10.57 -0.14 2.97
CA ASP A 29 11.74 -0.96 3.29
C ASP A 29 13.00 -0.59 2.49
N ASP A 30 14.10 -1.29 2.79
CA ASP A 30 15.41 -1.20 2.12
C ASP A 30 15.41 -1.71 0.67
N ARG A 31 14.31 -2.32 0.23
CA ARG A 31 14.12 -2.85 -1.13
C ARG A 31 13.13 -2.04 -1.93
N GLN A 32 12.85 -0.82 -1.50
CA GLN A 32 11.93 0.09 -2.17
C GLN A 32 10.50 -0.47 -2.27
N ASN A 33 10.13 -1.37 -1.37
CA ASN A 33 8.77 -1.86 -1.24
C ASN A 33 7.98 -1.00 -0.26
N LEU A 34 6.67 -1.01 -0.42
CA LEU A 34 5.72 -0.61 0.60
C LEU A 34 4.99 -1.84 1.11
N LYS A 35 4.75 -1.90 2.42
CA LYS A 35 3.81 -2.82 3.04
C LYS A 35 2.77 -2.04 3.82
N PHE A 36 1.55 -2.58 3.83
CA PHE A 36 0.41 -2.02 4.54
C PHE A 36 -0.02 -2.98 5.64
N PHE A 37 0.13 -2.56 6.89
CA PHE A 37 -0.17 -3.36 8.07
C PHE A 37 -1.42 -2.86 8.76
N GLN A 38 -2.30 -3.78 9.15
CA GLN A 38 -3.49 -3.48 9.93
C GLN A 38 -3.44 -4.19 11.28
N TYR A 39 -3.89 -3.50 12.33
CA TYR A 39 -4.20 -4.14 13.60
C TYR A 39 -5.59 -4.78 13.50
N ALA A 40 -5.64 -6.10 13.44
CA ALA A 40 -6.87 -6.87 13.29
C ALA A 40 -6.88 -8.06 14.29
N PRO A 41 -7.16 -7.82 15.59
CA PRO A 41 -6.96 -8.84 16.63
C PRO A 41 -7.87 -10.06 16.50
N ALA A 42 -9.02 -9.92 15.84
CA ALA A 42 -9.93 -11.01 15.51
C ALA A 42 -9.46 -11.86 14.32
N ASP A 43 -8.46 -11.39 13.58
CA ASP A 43 -7.90 -12.11 12.43
C ASP A 43 -6.99 -13.26 12.91
N ALA A 44 -7.14 -14.44 12.31
CA ALA A 44 -6.34 -15.61 12.65
C ALA A 44 -4.84 -15.35 12.46
N GLU A 45 -4.47 -14.52 11.46
CA GLU A 45 -3.08 -14.17 11.20
C GLU A 45 -2.45 -13.27 12.27
N ALA A 46 -3.28 -12.59 13.08
CA ALA A 46 -2.83 -11.66 14.10
C ALA A 46 -2.30 -12.35 15.36
N ARG A 47 -2.31 -13.69 15.44
CA ARG A 47 -1.77 -14.49 16.56
C ARG A 47 -2.33 -14.03 17.92
N GLY A 48 -3.65 -13.93 18.01
CA GLY A 48 -4.34 -13.44 19.21
C GLY A 48 -4.12 -11.94 19.45
N GLY A 49 -3.96 -11.15 18.38
CA GLY A 49 -3.78 -9.70 18.43
C GLY A 49 -2.34 -9.21 18.59
N ASN A 50 -1.36 -10.09 18.83
CA ASN A 50 0.03 -9.67 19.04
C ASN A 50 0.82 -9.43 17.76
N LYS A 51 0.27 -9.77 16.59
CA LYS A 51 0.90 -9.61 15.27
C LYS A 51 0.11 -8.64 14.39
N LEU A 52 0.82 -7.73 13.72
CA LEU A 52 0.24 -6.92 12.65
C LEU A 52 0.01 -7.75 11.38
N VAL A 53 -1.14 -7.59 10.74
CA VAL A 53 -1.51 -8.33 9.52
C VAL A 53 -1.16 -7.49 8.30
N CYS A 54 -0.35 -8.04 7.39
CA CYS A 54 -0.02 -7.37 6.12
C CYS A 54 -1.21 -7.56 5.16
N ARG A 55 -1.86 -6.46 4.78
CA ARG A 55 -3.05 -6.46 3.92
C ARG A 55 -2.74 -6.12 2.47
N ALA A 56 -1.65 -5.43 2.21
CA ALA A 56 -1.19 -5.12 0.86
C ALA A 56 0.31 -4.89 0.83
N ASP A 57 0.88 -5.04 -0.36
CA ASP A 57 2.26 -4.72 -0.67
C ASP A 57 2.37 -4.18 -2.10
N VAL A 58 3.41 -3.38 -2.36
CA VAL A 58 3.75 -2.90 -3.70
C VAL A 58 5.20 -2.50 -3.79
N HIS A 59 5.86 -2.77 -4.91
CA HIS A 59 7.19 -2.26 -5.19
C HIS A 59 7.13 -0.88 -5.89
N ILE A 60 7.76 0.14 -5.29
CA ILE A 60 7.83 1.49 -5.88
C ILE A 60 8.97 1.56 -6.90
N GLY A 61 10.14 1.01 -6.55
CA GLY A 61 11.35 1.09 -7.37
C GLY A 61 12.22 2.33 -7.13
N SER A 62 11.92 3.12 -6.11
CA SER A 62 12.75 4.23 -5.66
C SER A 62 12.71 4.33 -4.13
N GLN A 63 13.78 4.87 -3.54
CA GLN A 63 13.89 4.98 -2.09
C GLN A 63 13.18 6.24 -1.58
N THR A 64 12.50 6.11 -0.45
CA THR A 64 11.86 7.20 0.27
C THR A 64 12.31 7.22 1.72
N THR A 65 12.56 8.41 2.26
CA THR A 65 12.99 8.62 3.65
C THR A 65 11.88 9.22 4.53
N ALA A 66 10.78 9.67 3.94
CA ALA A 66 9.66 10.25 4.67
C ALA A 66 8.31 9.90 4.02
N LEU A 67 7.35 9.47 4.83
CA LEU A 67 5.95 9.29 4.45
C LEU A 67 5.12 10.29 5.27
N GLN A 68 4.49 11.25 4.60
CA GLN A 68 3.70 12.28 5.27
C GLN A 68 2.20 11.99 5.12
N SER A 69 1.58 11.61 6.23
CA SER A 69 0.14 11.49 6.34
C SER A 69 -0.52 12.86 6.40
N HIS A 70 -1.57 13.06 5.60
CA HIS A 70 -2.35 14.28 5.58
C HIS A 70 -3.81 13.96 5.30
N TRP A 71 -4.70 14.84 5.75
CA TRP A 71 -6.12 14.73 5.46
C TRP A 71 -6.35 14.92 3.96
N CYS A 72 -7.03 13.96 3.34
CA CYS A 72 -7.53 14.11 1.99
C CYS A 72 -9.06 14.00 2.01
N GLN A 73 -9.71 14.87 1.25
CA GLN A 73 -11.14 14.82 0.97
C GLN A 73 -11.34 14.27 -0.46
N SER A 74 -12.45 13.60 -0.73
CA SER A 74 -12.72 13.13 -2.10
C SER A 74 -12.81 14.29 -3.08
N SER A 75 -12.13 14.13 -4.21
CA SER A 75 -12.13 15.07 -5.33
C SER A 75 -13.49 15.24 -6.00
N LEU A 76 -14.50 14.42 -5.66
CA LEU A 76 -15.87 14.62 -6.12
C LEU A 76 -16.50 15.91 -5.57
N LEU A 77 -15.95 16.47 -4.49
CA LEU A 77 -16.51 17.65 -3.83
C LEU A 77 -15.69 18.93 -4.06
N PHE A 78 -14.38 18.80 -4.28
CA PHE A 78 -13.48 19.94 -4.49
C PHE A 78 -12.57 19.68 -5.70
N ASN A 79 -12.59 20.61 -6.66
CA ASN A 79 -11.74 20.62 -7.87
C ASN A 79 -11.98 19.50 -8.90
N SER A 80 -13.21 19.00 -9.04
CA SER A 80 -13.52 18.10 -10.15
C SER A 80 -13.68 18.90 -11.45
N CYS A 81 -12.92 18.55 -12.50
CA CYS A 81 -13.26 18.92 -13.89
C CYS A 81 -14.43 18.08 -14.43
N THR A 82 -15.09 17.32 -13.56
CA THR A 82 -16.25 16.50 -13.88
C THR A 82 -17.42 17.40 -14.26
N MET A 83 -18.03 17.12 -15.40
CA MET A 83 -19.23 17.84 -15.87
C MET A 83 -20.32 17.80 -14.78
N PRO A 84 -21.07 18.90 -14.55
CA PRO A 84 -22.10 18.96 -13.50
C PRO A 84 -23.15 17.82 -13.58
N SER A 85 -23.48 17.38 -14.79
CA SER A 85 -24.40 16.25 -15.02
C SER A 85 -23.83 14.92 -14.53
N THR A 86 -22.55 14.67 -14.80
CA THR A 86 -21.82 13.49 -14.31
C THR A 86 -21.62 13.56 -12.80
N LEU A 87 -21.35 14.74 -12.24
CA LEU A 87 -21.28 14.96 -10.80
C LEU A 87 -22.62 14.65 -10.11
N ALA A 88 -23.75 15.08 -10.69
CA ALA A 88 -25.08 14.78 -10.17
C ALA A 88 -25.39 13.27 -10.19
N ALA A 89 -25.04 12.58 -11.29
CA ALA A 89 -25.18 11.14 -11.39
C ALA A 89 -24.26 10.40 -10.39
N LEU A 90 -23.03 10.87 -10.19
CA LEU A 90 -22.08 10.29 -9.24
C LEU A 90 -22.51 10.49 -7.79
N LYS A 91 -23.09 11.65 -7.45
CA LYS A 91 -23.74 11.91 -6.15
C LYS A 91 -24.94 11.01 -5.91
N GLN A 92 -25.67 10.62 -6.96
CA GLN A 92 -26.73 9.61 -6.84
C GLN A 92 -26.17 8.18 -6.71
N GLN A 93 -25.00 7.92 -7.28
CA GLN A 93 -24.26 6.65 -7.19
C GLN A 93 -23.37 6.54 -5.95
N ASP A 94 -23.58 7.36 -4.91
CA ASP A 94 -22.71 7.49 -3.71
C ASP A 94 -22.42 6.16 -2.98
N ILE A 95 -23.21 5.11 -3.26
CA ILE A 95 -22.93 3.74 -2.85
C ILE A 95 -21.55 3.26 -3.34
N LEU A 96 -21.11 3.67 -4.55
CA LEU A 96 -19.86 3.23 -5.16
C LEU A 96 -18.62 4.00 -4.71
N PHE A 97 -18.78 5.23 -4.20
CA PHE A 97 -17.66 6.07 -3.74
C PHE A 97 -17.59 6.19 -2.22
N GLY A 98 -18.60 5.66 -1.51
CA GLY A 98 -18.72 5.57 -0.07
C GLY A 98 -19.50 6.75 0.50
N ARG A 99 -20.18 6.55 1.64
CA ARG A 99 -20.93 7.61 2.31
C ARG A 99 -20.01 8.80 2.63
N LEU A 100 -20.54 10.02 2.61
CA LEU A 100 -19.81 11.25 2.97
C LEU A 100 -19.05 11.14 4.32
N GLU A 101 -19.57 10.36 5.27
CA GLU A 101 -18.95 10.08 6.57
C GLU A 101 -17.71 9.15 6.48
N ASP A 102 -17.66 8.26 5.50
CA ASP A 102 -16.50 7.40 5.17
C ASP A 102 -15.47 8.11 4.28
N ASP A 103 -15.65 9.41 4.05
CA ASP A 103 -14.79 10.21 3.19
C ASP A 103 -13.68 10.93 3.94
N GLN A 104 -13.67 10.85 5.27
CA GLN A 104 -12.48 11.19 6.04
C GLN A 104 -11.40 10.14 5.82
N ARG A 105 -10.31 10.57 5.19
CA ARG A 105 -9.20 9.69 4.83
C ARG A 105 -7.89 10.40 5.13
N PHE A 106 -6.96 9.66 5.72
CA PHE A 106 -5.56 10.03 5.65
C PHE A 106 -4.95 9.43 4.40
N ALA A 107 -4.43 10.29 3.52
CA ALA A 107 -3.56 9.89 2.44
C ALA A 107 -2.10 10.06 2.86
N VAL A 108 -1.21 9.33 2.20
CA VAL A 108 0.24 9.44 2.40
C VAL A 108 0.86 10.04 1.15
N THR A 109 1.51 11.19 1.29
CA THR A 109 2.34 11.76 0.22
C THR A 109 3.80 11.60 0.58
N PHE A 110 4.63 11.36 -0.43
CA PHE A 110 6.05 11.11 -0.22
C PHE A 110 6.90 11.62 -1.38
N GLY A 111 8.10 12.06 -1.03
CA GLY A 111 9.18 12.30 -1.97
C GLY A 111 10.11 11.09 -2.04
N THR A 112 10.72 10.89 -3.19
CA THR A 112 11.76 9.87 -3.40
C THR A 112 13.12 10.52 -3.54
N THR A 113 14.19 9.76 -3.32
CA THR A 113 15.59 10.22 -3.49
C THR A 113 15.90 10.64 -4.92
N ASP A 114 15.17 10.11 -5.89
CA ASP A 114 15.36 10.39 -7.31
C ASP A 114 14.58 11.64 -7.78
N GLY A 115 13.97 12.38 -6.85
CA GLY A 115 13.22 13.61 -7.12
C GLY A 115 11.78 13.41 -7.56
N SER A 116 11.29 12.17 -7.65
CA SER A 116 9.86 11.90 -7.89
C SER A 116 9.02 12.13 -6.63
N VAL A 117 7.75 12.51 -6.82
CA VAL A 117 6.77 12.69 -5.75
C VAL A 117 5.59 11.79 -6.03
N GLY A 118 5.12 11.07 -5.00
CA GLY A 118 4.02 10.12 -5.09
C GLY A 118 3.00 10.32 -3.98
N SER A 119 1.80 9.77 -4.18
CA SER A 119 0.75 9.74 -3.17
C SER A 119 0.04 8.39 -3.13
N ILE A 120 -0.41 8.00 -1.94
CA ILE A 120 -1.08 6.74 -1.65
C ILE A 120 -2.41 7.09 -0.98
N ILE A 121 -3.50 6.58 -1.56
CA ILE A 121 -4.86 6.88 -1.14
C ILE A 121 -5.63 5.58 -0.95
N SER A 122 -6.40 5.52 0.13
CA SER A 122 -7.28 4.41 0.48
C SER A 122 -8.56 4.44 -0.35
N LEU A 123 -8.95 3.28 -0.90
CA LEU A 123 -10.06 3.18 -1.84
C LEU A 123 -11.24 2.37 -1.30
N SER A 124 -12.40 2.65 -1.90
CA SER A 124 -13.51 1.71 -2.07
C SER A 124 -13.12 0.27 -2.34
N GLU A 125 -13.66 -0.76 -1.69
CA GLU A 125 -13.55 -2.11 -2.26
C GLU A 125 -14.16 -2.18 -3.69
N PRO A 126 -15.37 -1.63 -3.97
CA PRO A 126 -15.91 -1.60 -5.33
C PRO A 126 -15.09 -0.73 -6.30
N VAL A 127 -14.45 0.34 -5.82
CA VAL A 127 -13.56 1.18 -6.64
C VAL A 127 -12.28 0.43 -6.97
N PHE A 128 -11.68 -0.21 -5.97
CA PHE A 128 -10.47 -1.01 -6.09
C PHE A 128 -10.65 -2.08 -7.17
N TRP A 129 -11.69 -2.92 -7.07
CA TRP A 129 -11.90 -3.99 -8.04
C TRP A 129 -12.13 -3.49 -9.47
N ARG A 130 -12.84 -2.36 -9.64
CA ARG A 130 -12.98 -1.71 -10.96
C ARG A 130 -11.64 -1.24 -11.52
N LEU A 131 -10.82 -0.59 -10.70
CA LEU A 131 -9.50 -0.12 -11.12
C LEU A 131 -8.53 -1.29 -11.34
N THR A 132 -8.62 -2.37 -10.57
CA THR A 132 -7.84 -3.59 -10.77
C THR A 132 -8.19 -4.26 -12.10
N ALA A 133 -9.48 -4.36 -12.43
CA ALA A 133 -9.93 -4.87 -13.73
C ALA A 133 -9.40 -3.99 -14.87
N LEU A 134 -9.52 -2.66 -14.74
CA LEU A 134 -8.98 -1.71 -15.70
C LEU A 134 -7.46 -1.84 -15.86
N GLN A 135 -6.70 -1.92 -14.76
CA GLN A 135 -5.26 -2.12 -14.78
C GLN A 135 -4.88 -3.41 -15.52
N SER A 136 -5.67 -4.48 -15.36
CA SER A 136 -5.46 -5.73 -16.09
C SER A 136 -5.66 -5.56 -17.59
N VAL A 137 -6.70 -4.84 -18.01
CA VAL A 137 -6.93 -4.53 -19.44
C VAL A 137 -5.79 -3.67 -19.98
N MET A 138 -5.44 -2.58 -19.30
CA MET A 138 -4.37 -1.67 -19.72
C MET A 138 -3.01 -2.37 -19.83
N SER A 139 -2.70 -3.30 -18.92
CA SER A 139 -1.42 -4.03 -18.95
C SER A 139 -1.27 -4.94 -20.17
N ASN A 140 -2.39 -5.36 -20.79
CA ASN A 140 -2.39 -6.18 -22.00
C ASN A 140 -2.55 -5.33 -23.27
N ALA A 141 -3.23 -4.19 -23.18
CA ALA A 141 -3.54 -3.34 -24.32
C ALA A 141 -2.41 -2.35 -24.66
N LEU A 142 -1.58 -1.96 -23.69
CA LEU A 142 -0.49 -0.99 -23.89
C LEU A 142 0.85 -1.71 -24.01
N GLU A 143 1.62 -1.37 -25.04
CA GLU A 143 3.00 -1.82 -25.18
C GLU A 143 3.88 -1.20 -24.09
N SER A 144 4.80 -1.99 -23.54
CA SER A 144 5.78 -1.50 -22.58
C SER A 144 7.12 -1.26 -23.23
N ASN A 145 7.79 -0.19 -22.81
CA ASN A 145 9.16 0.09 -23.22
C ASN A 145 10.06 -1.10 -22.86
N CYS A 146 10.88 -1.53 -23.83
CA CYS A 146 11.79 -2.67 -23.69
C CYS A 146 11.09 -4.00 -23.32
N ALA A 147 9.81 -4.17 -23.67
CA ALA A 147 9.01 -5.36 -23.37
C ALA A 147 8.95 -5.71 -21.86
N LEU A 148 9.04 -4.70 -20.99
CA LEU A 148 8.98 -4.89 -19.55
C LEU A 148 7.56 -5.20 -19.08
N SER A 149 7.42 -6.10 -18.12
CA SER A 149 6.11 -6.36 -17.52
C SER A 149 5.82 -5.35 -16.41
N HIS A 150 4.81 -4.50 -16.61
CA HIS A 150 4.34 -3.56 -15.59
C HIS A 150 3.88 -4.27 -14.31
N ARG A 151 3.22 -5.43 -14.45
CA ARG A 151 2.74 -6.23 -13.32
C ARG A 151 3.90 -6.81 -12.54
N ALA A 152 4.86 -7.45 -13.23
CA ALA A 152 6.01 -8.07 -12.58
C ALA A 152 6.86 -7.03 -11.84
N TRP A 153 7.02 -5.83 -12.43
CA TRP A 153 7.76 -4.74 -11.81
C TRP A 153 7.19 -4.32 -10.45
N ARG A 154 5.86 -4.33 -10.29
CA ARG A 154 5.17 -3.90 -9.07
C ARG A 154 5.11 -4.98 -7.97
N LEU A 155 5.51 -6.21 -8.26
CA LEU A 155 5.49 -7.30 -7.27
C LEU A 155 6.49 -7.04 -6.14
N PHE A 156 6.10 -7.40 -4.93
CA PHE A 156 6.94 -7.30 -3.75
C PHE A 156 8.29 -8.01 -3.93
N ARG A 157 9.38 -7.28 -3.69
CA ARG A 157 10.73 -7.83 -3.77
C ARG A 157 11.11 -8.42 -2.43
N ARG A 158 11.06 -9.75 -2.35
CA ARG A 158 11.51 -10.48 -1.17
C ARG A 158 13.01 -10.37 -1.00
N SER A 159 13.44 -10.27 0.26
CA SER A 159 14.77 -10.71 0.63
C SER A 159 14.87 -12.20 0.35
N THR A 160 15.71 -12.61 -0.61
CA THR A 160 16.43 -13.87 -0.41
C THR A 160 17.31 -13.59 0.79
N SER A 161 16.84 -13.87 2.00
CA SER A 161 17.69 -13.71 3.16
C SER A 161 19.02 -14.37 2.83
N ARG A 162 20.13 -13.64 3.07
CA ARG A 162 21.42 -14.25 3.37
C ARG A 162 21.08 -15.28 4.44
N GLY A 163 20.90 -16.54 4.02
CA GLY A 163 20.76 -17.63 4.96
C GLY A 163 21.92 -17.44 5.90
N GLY A 164 21.62 -17.15 7.16
CA GLY A 164 22.63 -17.19 8.19
C GLY A 164 23.29 -18.54 8.00
N GLY A 165 24.52 -18.51 7.50
CA GLY A 165 25.31 -19.70 7.34
C GLY A 165 25.34 -20.27 8.73
N ARG A 166 24.58 -21.34 8.97
CA ARG A 166 24.91 -22.26 10.04
C ARG A 166 26.33 -22.67 9.67
N SER A 167 27.33 -22.08 10.32
CA SER A 167 28.65 -22.68 10.37
C SER A 167 28.38 -24.06 10.95
N LYS A 168 28.39 -25.05 10.06
CA LYS A 168 28.56 -26.43 10.45
C LYS A 168 30.05 -26.57 10.62
N ASP A 169 30.62 -25.92 11.64
CA ASP A 169 31.89 -26.34 12.16
C ASP A 169 31.60 -27.57 13.01
N PRO A 170 31.92 -28.79 12.54
CA PRO A 170 31.87 -29.93 13.44
C PRO A 170 32.87 -29.63 14.55
N LYS A 171 32.37 -29.53 15.78
CA LYS A 171 33.23 -29.59 16.97
C LYS A 171 34.00 -30.90 16.88
N LYS A 172 35.26 -30.86 16.46
CA LYS A 172 36.20 -31.95 16.67
C LYS A 172 36.40 -32.05 18.17
N GLY A 173 35.64 -32.95 18.79
CA GLY A 173 35.86 -33.41 20.15
C GLY A 173 36.89 -34.54 20.12
N LYS A 174 37.88 -34.40 20.99
CA LYS A 174 39.00 -35.30 21.33
C LYS A 174 40.14 -35.37 20.33
#